data_AF-A0A4U5MFF7-F1
#
_entry.id   AF-A0A4U5MFF7-F1
#
_cell.length_a   1.000
_cell.length_b   1.000
_cell.length_c   1.000
_cell.angle_alpha   90.00
_cell.angle_beta   90.00
_cell.angle_gamma   90.00
#
_symmetry.space_group_name_H-M   'P 1'
#
loop_
_entity.id
_entity.type
_entity.pdbx_description
1 polymer ?
#
loop_
_entity_poly.entity_id
_entity_poly.type
_entity_poly.pdbx_seq_one_letter_code
_entity_poly.pdbx_strand_id
1 'polypeptide(L)'
;MDALPETKKLAPGPIPFPMFGNIPHFGIGVFQGKTVVQLMSEWKKRYGPAMTVWLGPVPAIFVTDYDLAMDLFVKQGDAFVDRLKPPVFAVARKGLGIVMAEGDLWVEQRRFALHTLRNFGLGRNLMQVRILAEFHKQMAPIERQLEANGGTAKVDPRRMFNLLIGSIINSLLVGITYDEDNCEEFMTLRKKIESMANKIGLVNFFLEKIPVIGRGFDDIVNVQLDVFDHLKGLLHKRKQQIESGEYSLENGPQDYMDAYLLEIKNRTEANMGYFRLITLSLS
;
A
#
# COMPACT_ATOMS: atom_id res chain seq x y z
N MET A 1 16.51 51.60 -7.26
CA MET A 1 16.71 50.65 -6.15
C MET A 1 15.54 49.69 -6.23
N ASP A 2 15.70 48.65 -7.03
CA ASP A 2 14.65 47.66 -7.24
C ASP A 2 14.50 46.82 -5.97
N ALA A 3 13.26 46.74 -5.47
CA ALA A 3 12.92 45.94 -4.31
C ALA A 3 13.27 44.48 -4.61
N LEU A 4 14.09 43.87 -3.75
CA LEU A 4 14.35 42.43 -3.78
C LEU A 4 12.99 41.70 -3.68
N PRO A 5 12.75 40.64 -4.48
CA PRO A 5 11.50 39.91 -4.46
C PRO A 5 11.23 39.38 -3.04
N GLU A 6 10.00 39.54 -2.55
CA GLU A 6 9.54 38.97 -1.29
C GLU A 6 9.96 37.50 -1.22
N THR A 7 10.84 37.18 -0.27
CA THR A 7 11.21 35.79 -0.01
C THR A 7 9.95 35.09 0.48
N LYS A 8 9.39 34.18 -0.32
CA LYS A 8 8.26 33.33 0.08
C LYS A 8 8.65 32.60 1.36
N LYS A 9 8.18 33.09 2.50
CA LYS A 9 8.45 32.49 3.80
C LYS A 9 7.69 31.18 3.89
N LEU A 10 8.39 30.12 4.32
CA LEU A 10 7.77 28.85 4.67
C LEU A 10 6.77 29.06 5.82
N ALA A 11 5.85 28.10 5.97
CA ALA A 11 4.91 28.10 7.10
C ALA A 11 5.67 28.10 8.44
N PRO A 12 5.11 28.68 9.51
CA PRO A 12 5.71 28.63 10.84
C PRO A 12 5.92 27.18 11.30
N GLY A 13 6.86 26.93 12.20
CA GLY A 13 7.10 25.57 12.67
C GLY A 13 8.14 25.48 13.77
N PRO A 14 8.33 24.29 14.36
CA PRO A 14 9.36 24.06 15.36
C PRO A 14 10.75 24.33 14.77
N ILE A 15 11.58 25.04 15.55
CA ILE A 15 12.94 25.40 15.11
C ILE A 15 13.73 24.10 14.84
N PRO A 16 14.28 23.92 13.62
CA PRO A 16 15.02 22.72 13.29
C PRO A 16 16.38 22.68 13.99
N PHE A 17 16.81 21.49 14.40
CA PHE A 17 18.19 21.25 14.78
C PHE A 17 19.10 21.21 13.54
N PRO A 18 20.36 21.65 13.63
CA PRO A 18 21.33 21.51 12.56
C PRO A 18 21.43 20.04 12.08
N MET A 19 21.46 19.83 10.75
CA MET A 19 21.52 18.52 10.05
C MET A 19 20.31 17.59 10.22
N PHE A 20 19.73 17.49 11.43
CA PHE A 20 18.67 16.53 11.75
C PHE A 20 17.25 17.10 11.62
N GLY A 21 17.12 18.41 11.43
CA GLY A 21 15.82 19.07 11.37
C GLY A 21 15.05 18.87 12.67
N ASN A 22 13.79 18.50 12.57
CA ASN A 22 12.91 18.22 13.70
C ASN A 22 12.85 16.74 14.10
N ILE A 23 13.65 15.85 13.49
CA ILE A 23 13.69 14.42 13.86
C ILE A 23 13.88 14.18 15.37
N PRO A 24 14.79 14.90 16.07
CA PRO A 24 14.97 14.73 17.52
C PRO A 24 13.70 15.02 18.33
N HIS A 25 12.82 15.92 17.85
CA HIS A 25 11.56 16.21 18.54
C HIS A 25 10.62 15.00 18.54
N PHE A 26 10.57 14.23 17.44
CA PHE A 26 9.80 13.00 17.40
C PHE A 26 10.38 11.95 18.36
N GLY A 27 11.70 11.83 18.43
CA GLY A 27 12.37 10.95 19.40
C GLY A 27 12.01 11.31 20.84
N ILE A 28 12.11 12.59 21.22
CA ILE A 28 11.72 13.08 22.54
C ILE A 28 10.23 12.81 22.81
N GLY A 29 9.35 13.03 21.82
CA GLY A 29 7.93 12.71 21.92
C GLY A 29 7.68 11.24 22.25
N VAL A 30 8.36 10.33 21.55
CA VAL A 30 8.28 8.88 21.82
C VAL A 30 8.79 8.54 23.22
N PHE A 31 9.91 9.13 23.66
CA PHE A 31 10.41 8.95 25.04
C PHE A 31 9.44 9.46 26.11
N GLN A 32 8.61 10.46 25.77
CA GLN A 32 7.54 10.98 26.63
C GLN A 32 6.24 10.16 26.53
N GLY A 33 6.23 9.04 25.79
CA GLY A 33 5.03 8.23 25.57
C GLY A 33 4.01 8.87 24.62
N LYS A 34 4.40 9.90 23.85
CA LYS A 34 3.53 10.57 22.89
C LYS A 34 3.56 9.88 21.54
N THR A 35 2.41 9.78 20.91
CA THR A 35 2.30 9.42 19.49
C THR A 35 2.66 10.61 18.61
N VAL A 36 2.99 10.34 17.33
CA VAL A 36 3.19 11.40 16.33
C VAL A 36 1.96 12.31 16.25
N VAL A 37 0.75 11.74 16.28
CA VAL A 37 -0.51 12.51 16.23
C VAL A 37 -0.65 13.46 17.42
N GLN A 38 -0.29 13.01 18.63
CA GLN A 38 -0.32 13.86 19.83
C GLN A 38 0.69 15.01 19.73
N LEU A 39 1.92 14.72 19.30
CA LEU A 39 2.95 15.74 19.08
C LEU A 39 2.51 16.77 18.04
N MET A 40 1.94 16.32 16.92
CA MET A 40 1.41 17.20 15.89
C MET A 40 0.24 18.05 16.40
N SER A 41 -0.61 17.51 17.27
CA SER A 41 -1.71 18.25 17.90
C SER A 41 -1.21 19.36 18.83
N GLU A 42 -0.14 19.12 19.58
CA GLU A 42 0.53 20.15 20.39
C GLU A 42 1.15 21.24 19.52
N TRP A 43 1.81 20.84 18.43
CA TRP A 43 2.38 21.78 17.48
C TRP A 43 1.32 22.59 16.74
N LYS A 44 0.15 22.00 16.42
CA LYS A 44 -0.99 22.73 15.84
C LYS A 44 -1.41 23.90 16.74
N LYS A 45 -1.50 23.68 18.06
CA LYS A 45 -1.86 24.73 19.02
C LYS A 45 -0.85 25.89 19.04
N ARG A 46 0.41 25.61 18.72
CA ARG A 46 1.51 26.60 18.78
C ARG A 46 1.80 27.29 17.45
N TYR A 47 1.77 26.55 16.35
CA TYR A 47 2.19 27.02 15.02
C TYR A 47 1.02 27.19 14.05
N GLY A 48 -0.17 26.71 14.40
CA GLY A 48 -1.38 26.89 13.60
C GLY A 48 -1.68 25.71 12.65
N PRO A 49 -2.60 25.92 11.69
CA PRO A 49 -3.19 24.86 10.87
C PRO A 49 -2.22 24.23 9.87
N ALA A 50 -1.20 24.97 9.43
CA ALA A 50 -0.11 24.48 8.58
C ALA A 50 1.22 24.81 9.24
N MET A 51 2.14 23.86 9.22
CA MET A 51 3.47 24.07 9.79
C MET A 51 4.57 23.44 8.96
N THR A 52 5.74 24.08 8.94
CA THR A 52 6.93 23.48 8.33
C THR A 52 7.67 22.64 9.36
N VAL A 53 7.84 21.36 9.06
CA VAL A 53 8.65 20.41 9.83
C VAL A 53 9.78 19.92 8.93
N TRP A 54 11.00 20.10 9.39
CA TRP A 54 12.19 19.63 8.70
C TRP A 54 12.47 18.18 9.05
N LEU A 55 12.59 17.32 8.06
CA LEU A 55 12.88 15.91 8.24
C LEU A 55 14.29 15.66 7.68
N GLY A 56 15.28 15.88 8.55
CA GLY A 56 16.67 16.07 8.13
C GLY A 56 16.79 17.33 7.24
N PRO A 57 17.34 17.23 6.02
CA PRO A 57 17.45 18.35 5.10
C PRO A 57 16.17 18.64 4.30
N VAL A 58 15.12 17.82 4.43
CA VAL A 58 13.91 17.91 3.61
C VAL A 58 12.81 18.67 4.36
N PRO A 59 12.38 19.87 3.91
CA PRO A 59 11.25 20.55 4.50
C PRO A 59 9.94 19.87 4.07
N ALA A 60 9.06 19.62 5.03
CA ALA A 60 7.72 19.09 4.79
C ALA A 60 6.68 20.02 5.43
N ILE A 61 5.62 20.33 4.69
CA ILE A 61 4.48 21.11 5.19
C ILE A 61 3.46 20.13 5.75
N PHE A 62 3.21 20.21 7.04
CA PHE A 62 2.20 19.41 7.73
C PHE A 62 0.91 20.21 7.81
N VAL A 63 -0.16 19.65 7.22
CA VAL A 63 -1.51 20.18 7.27
C VAL A 63 -2.24 19.48 8.41
N THR A 64 -2.67 20.23 9.42
CA THR A 64 -3.28 19.70 10.66
C THR A 64 -4.72 20.18 10.83
N ASP A 65 -5.29 20.78 9.81
CA ASP A 65 -6.63 21.36 9.83
C ASP A 65 -7.50 20.82 8.70
N TYR A 66 -8.78 20.59 9.00
CA TYR A 66 -9.71 19.96 8.08
C TYR A 66 -10.03 20.85 6.89
N ASP A 67 -10.39 22.11 7.13
CA ASP A 67 -10.80 23.02 6.05
C ASP A 67 -9.63 23.25 5.10
N LEU A 68 -8.43 23.43 5.67
CA LEU A 68 -7.21 23.55 4.89
C LEU A 68 -6.87 22.26 4.11
N ALA A 69 -7.07 21.08 4.71
CA ALA A 69 -6.87 19.81 4.01
C ALA A 69 -7.85 19.66 2.83
N MET A 70 -9.09 20.10 2.98
CA MET A 70 -10.08 20.12 1.89
C MET A 70 -9.68 21.10 0.78
N ASP A 71 -9.20 22.29 1.14
CA ASP A 71 -8.76 23.27 0.16
C ASP A 71 -7.54 22.78 -0.64
N LEU A 72 -6.55 22.19 0.02
CA LEU A 72 -5.32 21.74 -0.62
C LEU A 72 -5.49 20.42 -1.37
N PHE A 73 -6.03 19.39 -0.73
CA PHE A 73 -6.05 18.02 -1.29
C PHE A 73 -7.29 17.71 -2.13
N VAL A 74 -8.35 18.53 -2.05
CA VAL A 74 -9.56 18.36 -2.87
C VAL A 74 -9.73 19.49 -3.88
N LYS A 75 -9.83 20.75 -3.43
CA LYS A 75 -10.05 21.88 -4.35
C LYS A 75 -8.84 22.19 -5.22
N GLN A 76 -7.63 21.98 -4.70
CA GLN A 76 -6.36 22.17 -5.41
C GLN A 76 -5.63 20.83 -5.64
N GLY A 77 -6.36 19.71 -5.71
CA GLY A 77 -5.78 18.36 -5.71
C GLY A 77 -4.71 18.13 -6.80
N ASP A 78 -4.86 18.75 -7.97
CA ASP A 78 -3.89 18.64 -9.08
C ASP A 78 -2.51 19.20 -8.71
N ALA A 79 -2.43 20.21 -7.83
CA ALA A 79 -1.16 20.78 -7.37
C ALA A 79 -0.42 19.90 -6.34
N PHE A 80 -1.13 18.93 -5.75
CA PHE A 80 -0.62 18.05 -4.68
C PHE A 80 -0.72 16.56 -5.06
N VAL A 81 -0.74 16.26 -6.36
CA VAL A 81 -0.95 14.90 -6.88
C VAL A 81 0.29 14.00 -6.77
N ASP A 82 1.48 14.58 -6.67
CA ASP A 82 2.75 13.85 -6.62
C ASP A 82 2.94 13.01 -5.34
N ARG A 83 3.94 12.13 -5.34
CA ARG A 83 4.24 11.20 -4.26
C ARG A 83 5.65 11.41 -3.74
N LEU A 84 5.75 11.60 -2.43
CA LEU A 84 7.03 11.47 -1.75
C LEU A 84 7.42 9.97 -1.71
N LYS A 85 8.32 9.55 -2.59
CA LYS A 85 8.74 8.14 -2.71
C LYS A 85 9.81 7.81 -1.66
N PRO A 86 9.55 6.89 -0.71
CA PRO A 86 10.61 6.38 0.15
C PRO A 86 11.70 5.72 -0.71
N PRO A 87 13.00 5.86 -0.37
CA PRO A 87 14.10 5.28 -1.15
C PRO A 87 13.93 3.77 -1.38
N VAL A 88 13.37 3.03 -0.41
CA VAL A 88 13.09 1.60 -0.55
C VAL A 88 12.14 1.28 -1.72
N PHE A 89 11.09 2.07 -1.95
CA PHE A 89 10.19 1.86 -3.08
C PHE A 89 10.82 2.27 -4.41
N ALA A 90 11.73 3.25 -4.40
CA ALA A 90 12.49 3.60 -5.60
C ALA A 90 13.38 2.43 -6.03
N VAL A 91 14.05 1.76 -5.09
CA VAL A 91 14.90 0.59 -5.36
C VAL A 91 14.06 -0.63 -5.76
N ALA A 92 13.04 -0.96 -4.96
CA ALA A 92 12.28 -2.20 -5.13
C ALA A 92 11.26 -2.13 -6.27
N ARG A 93 10.59 -0.98 -6.47
CA ARG A 93 9.50 -0.81 -7.47
C ARG A 93 9.86 0.04 -8.67
N LYS A 94 10.95 0.82 -8.61
CA LYS A 94 11.38 1.70 -9.71
C LYS A 94 10.27 2.64 -10.22
N GLY A 95 9.38 3.08 -9.34
CA GLY A 95 8.25 3.96 -9.67
C GLY A 95 7.06 3.29 -10.36
N LEU A 96 7.06 1.96 -10.47
CA LEU A 96 5.96 1.18 -11.04
C LEU A 96 4.89 0.83 -9.97
N GLY A 97 3.74 0.38 -10.47
CA GLY A 97 2.56 0.04 -9.68
C GLY A 97 1.53 1.16 -9.64
N ILE A 98 0.59 1.12 -8.70
CA ILE A 98 -0.46 2.16 -8.55
C ILE A 98 -0.16 3.13 -7.41
N VAL A 99 0.37 2.65 -6.29
CA VAL A 99 0.51 3.46 -5.06
C VAL A 99 1.58 4.56 -5.19
N MET A 100 2.70 4.25 -5.83
CA MET A 100 3.88 5.13 -5.97
C MET A 100 4.09 5.65 -7.39
N ALA A 101 3.19 5.32 -8.32
CA ALA A 101 3.23 5.87 -9.68
C ALA A 101 2.73 7.31 -9.71
N GLU A 102 3.18 8.04 -10.73
CA GLU A 102 2.83 9.43 -11.02
C GLU A 102 2.53 9.59 -12.51
N GLY A 103 1.92 10.72 -12.88
CA GLY A 103 1.61 11.06 -14.27
C GLY A 103 0.71 10.04 -14.98
N ASP A 104 0.91 9.88 -16.28
CA ASP A 104 0.06 9.06 -17.14
C ASP A 104 0.07 7.57 -16.75
N LEU A 105 1.18 7.06 -16.22
CA LEU A 105 1.27 5.70 -15.67
C LEU A 105 0.23 5.51 -14.56
N TRP A 106 0.17 6.43 -13.59
CA TRP A 106 -0.78 6.35 -12.50
C TRP A 106 -2.22 6.45 -13.00
N VAL A 107 -2.49 7.39 -13.91
CA VAL A 107 -3.83 7.59 -14.48
C VAL A 107 -4.31 6.33 -15.18
N GLU A 108 -3.48 5.74 -16.05
CA GLU A 108 -3.82 4.56 -16.82
C GLU A 108 -4.02 3.34 -15.93
N GLN A 109 -3.07 3.02 -15.04
CA GLN A 109 -3.14 1.85 -14.16
C GLN A 109 -4.29 1.97 -13.15
N ARG A 110 -4.51 3.15 -12.55
CA ARG A 110 -5.61 3.38 -11.61
C ARG A 110 -6.97 3.25 -12.30
N ARG A 111 -7.13 3.81 -13.50
CA ARG A 111 -8.39 3.72 -14.25
C ARG A 111 -8.72 2.27 -14.58
N PHE A 112 -7.73 1.52 -15.05
CA PHE A 112 -7.87 0.10 -15.33
C PHE A 112 -8.25 -0.69 -14.08
N ALA A 113 -7.51 -0.53 -12.97
CA ALA A 113 -7.80 -1.21 -11.71
C ALA A 113 -9.20 -0.94 -11.19
N LEU A 114 -9.63 0.33 -11.14
CA LEU A 114 -10.97 0.68 -10.68
C LEU A 114 -12.07 0.11 -11.57
N HIS A 115 -11.89 0.18 -12.90
CA HIS A 115 -12.86 -0.37 -13.85
C HIS A 115 -12.99 -1.89 -13.69
N THR A 116 -11.86 -2.60 -13.66
CA THR A 116 -11.79 -4.05 -13.55
C THR A 116 -12.35 -4.54 -12.20
N LEU A 117 -11.94 -3.92 -11.08
CA LEU A 117 -12.47 -4.29 -9.76
C LEU A 117 -13.99 -4.06 -9.65
N ARG A 118 -14.51 -2.99 -10.28
CA ARG A 118 -15.97 -2.75 -10.34
C ARG A 118 -16.70 -3.83 -11.14
N ASN A 119 -16.10 -4.33 -12.22
CA ASN A 119 -16.64 -5.45 -12.99
C ASN A 119 -16.67 -6.75 -12.17
N PHE A 120 -15.68 -6.98 -11.31
CA PHE A 120 -15.67 -8.11 -10.37
C PHE A 120 -16.53 -7.92 -9.12
N GLY A 121 -17.25 -6.80 -9.03
CA GLY A 121 -18.28 -6.59 -8.02
C GLY A 121 -17.94 -5.56 -6.96
N LEU A 122 -16.78 -4.89 -7.00
CA LEU A 122 -16.45 -3.83 -6.03
C LEU A 122 -17.55 -2.77 -6.00
N GLY A 123 -18.16 -2.57 -4.82
CA GLY A 123 -19.29 -1.67 -4.62
C GLY A 123 -20.65 -2.19 -5.13
N ARG A 124 -20.79 -3.49 -5.42
CA ARG A 124 -22.01 -4.15 -5.90
C ARG A 124 -22.34 -5.42 -5.09
N ASN A 125 -23.56 -5.93 -5.24
CA ASN A 125 -24.04 -7.14 -4.54
C ASN A 125 -23.17 -8.38 -4.78
N LEU A 126 -22.50 -8.49 -5.94
CA LEU A 126 -21.59 -9.60 -6.24
C LEU A 126 -20.43 -9.69 -5.22
N MET A 127 -19.94 -8.57 -4.71
CA MET A 127 -18.91 -8.57 -3.66
C MET A 127 -19.44 -9.14 -2.36
N GLN A 128 -20.69 -8.82 -1.99
CA GLN A 128 -21.31 -9.37 -0.80
C GLN A 128 -21.40 -10.90 -0.87
N VAL A 129 -21.78 -11.44 -2.03
CA VAL A 129 -21.82 -12.90 -2.25
C VAL A 129 -20.44 -13.53 -2.04
N ARG A 130 -19.38 -12.92 -2.59
CA ARG A 130 -17.99 -13.39 -2.39
C ARG A 130 -17.55 -13.31 -0.93
N ILE A 131 -17.84 -12.21 -0.25
CA ILE A 131 -17.52 -12.02 1.17
C ILE A 131 -18.22 -13.10 2.02
N LEU A 132 -19.50 -13.36 1.78
CA LEU A 132 -20.26 -14.37 2.52
C LEU A 132 -19.77 -15.79 2.23
N ALA A 133 -19.39 -16.10 0.99
CA ALA A 133 -18.80 -17.39 0.64
C ALA A 133 -17.50 -17.63 1.41
N GLU A 134 -16.59 -16.66 1.42
CA GLU A 134 -15.34 -16.76 2.19
C GLU A 134 -15.60 -16.78 3.69
N PHE A 135 -16.58 -16.01 4.18
CA PHE A 135 -16.96 -16.04 5.60
C PHE A 135 -17.41 -17.44 6.02
N HIS A 136 -18.33 -18.07 5.30
CA HIS A 136 -18.77 -19.44 5.60
C HIS A 136 -17.62 -20.44 5.50
N LYS A 137 -16.73 -20.30 4.49
CA LYS A 137 -15.51 -21.12 4.38
C LYS A 137 -14.65 -21.04 5.64
N GLN A 138 -14.43 -19.84 6.18
CA GLN A 138 -13.63 -19.62 7.39
C GLN A 138 -14.37 -19.97 8.70
N MET A 139 -15.71 -19.98 8.70
CA MET A 139 -16.50 -20.39 9.86
C MET A 139 -16.60 -21.91 10.00
N ALA A 140 -16.54 -22.67 8.90
CA ALA A 140 -16.71 -24.12 8.93
C ALA A 140 -15.79 -24.86 9.93
N PRO A 141 -14.50 -24.51 10.11
CA PRO A 141 -13.67 -25.12 11.15
C PRO A 141 -14.10 -24.75 12.58
N ILE A 142 -14.64 -23.54 12.77
CA ILE A 142 -15.14 -23.07 14.06
C ILE A 142 -16.42 -23.81 14.43
N GLU A 143 -17.34 -23.97 13.47
CA GLU A 143 -18.57 -24.76 13.62
C GLU A 143 -18.24 -26.20 14.01
N ARG A 144 -17.28 -26.84 13.34
CA ARG A 144 -16.78 -28.18 13.71
C ARG A 144 -16.23 -28.24 15.15
N GLN A 145 -15.51 -27.21 15.60
CA GLN A 145 -15.02 -27.15 16.98
C GLN A 145 -16.17 -26.98 17.98
N LEU A 146 -17.18 -26.17 17.66
CA LEU A 146 -18.35 -25.98 18.51
C LEU A 146 -19.10 -27.30 18.68
N GLU A 147 -19.33 -28.05 17.60
CA GLU A 147 -19.96 -29.37 17.65
C GLU A 147 -19.15 -30.37 18.46
N ALA A 148 -17.83 -30.43 18.23
CA ALA A 148 -16.95 -31.40 18.90
C ALA A 148 -16.74 -31.11 20.40
N ASN A 149 -16.80 -29.85 20.84
CA ASN A 149 -16.47 -29.44 22.20
C ASN A 149 -17.69 -28.93 22.98
N GLY A 150 -18.90 -29.39 22.65
CA GLY A 150 -20.11 -29.09 23.43
C GLY A 150 -20.47 -27.60 23.47
N GLY A 151 -20.29 -26.89 22.35
CA GLY A 151 -20.62 -25.47 22.20
C GLY A 151 -19.47 -24.50 22.47
N THR A 152 -18.23 -24.99 22.59
CA THR A 152 -17.05 -24.14 22.85
C THR A 152 -16.04 -24.20 21.70
N ALA A 153 -15.51 -23.07 21.26
CA ALA A 153 -14.44 -23.02 20.26
C ALA A 153 -13.30 -22.09 20.70
N LYS A 154 -12.06 -22.47 20.38
CA LYS A 154 -10.90 -21.62 20.60
C LYS A 154 -10.49 -21.00 19.28
N VAL A 155 -10.63 -19.69 19.18
CA VAL A 155 -10.40 -18.95 17.93
C VAL A 155 -9.34 -17.89 18.17
N ASP A 156 -8.34 -17.83 17.28
CA ASP A 156 -7.50 -16.66 17.14
C ASP A 156 -8.19 -15.68 16.17
N PRO A 157 -8.80 -14.58 16.66
CA PRO A 157 -9.54 -13.66 15.81
C PRO A 157 -8.62 -12.96 14.82
N ARG A 158 -7.35 -12.74 15.17
CA ARG A 158 -6.38 -12.12 14.25
C ARG A 158 -6.17 -13.04 13.06
N ARG A 159 -5.83 -14.32 13.28
CA ARG A 159 -5.67 -15.29 12.19
C ARG A 159 -6.93 -15.39 11.33
N MET A 160 -8.09 -15.53 11.95
CA MET A 160 -9.38 -15.65 11.26
C MET A 160 -9.66 -14.46 10.32
N PHE A 161 -9.58 -13.22 10.81
CA PHE A 161 -9.80 -12.05 9.96
C PHE A 161 -8.73 -11.89 8.88
N ASN A 162 -7.49 -12.26 9.17
CA ASN A 162 -6.41 -12.19 8.21
C ASN A 162 -6.63 -13.12 7.01
N LEU A 163 -7.09 -14.35 7.28
CA LEU A 163 -7.42 -15.31 6.23
C LEU A 163 -8.65 -14.89 5.44
N LEU A 164 -9.71 -14.45 6.12
CA LEU A 164 -10.91 -13.94 5.46
C LEU A 164 -10.59 -12.78 4.49
N ILE A 165 -9.90 -11.75 4.99
CA ILE A 165 -9.52 -10.58 4.18
C ILE A 165 -8.55 -10.99 3.06
N GLY A 166 -7.56 -11.83 3.39
CA GLY A 166 -6.59 -12.34 2.42
C GLY A 166 -7.24 -13.09 1.27
N SER A 167 -8.17 -14.00 1.56
CA SER A 167 -8.90 -14.78 0.57
C SER A 167 -9.77 -13.89 -0.31
N ILE A 168 -10.49 -12.93 0.26
CA ILE A 168 -11.33 -12.00 -0.52
C ILE A 168 -10.45 -11.21 -1.50
N ILE A 169 -9.36 -10.61 -1.02
CA ILE A 169 -8.46 -9.81 -1.86
C ILE A 169 -7.80 -10.68 -2.93
N ASN A 170 -7.21 -11.82 -2.56
CA ASN A 170 -6.51 -12.67 -3.52
C ASN A 170 -7.45 -13.40 -4.49
N SER A 171 -8.71 -13.64 -4.12
CA SER A 171 -9.71 -14.15 -5.07
C SER A 171 -9.99 -13.14 -6.18
N LEU A 172 -9.96 -11.84 -5.86
CA LEU A 172 -10.18 -10.76 -6.84
C LEU A 172 -8.93 -10.48 -7.67
N LEU A 173 -7.75 -10.60 -7.06
CA LEU A 173 -6.49 -10.26 -7.73
C LEU A 173 -5.95 -11.39 -8.59
N VAL A 174 -5.95 -12.62 -8.06
CA VAL A 174 -5.25 -13.77 -8.65
C VAL A 174 -6.07 -15.07 -8.58
N GLY A 175 -7.35 -15.01 -8.20
CA GLY A 175 -8.25 -16.16 -8.16
C GLY A 175 -7.93 -17.19 -7.06
N ILE A 176 -7.13 -16.82 -6.04
CA ILE A 176 -6.70 -17.75 -4.97
C ILE A 176 -7.42 -17.41 -3.67
N THR A 177 -7.92 -18.44 -2.97
CA THR A 177 -8.49 -18.35 -1.62
C THR A 177 -7.70 -19.22 -0.67
N TYR A 178 -7.69 -18.87 0.61
CA TYR A 178 -6.95 -19.59 1.64
C TYR A 178 -7.83 -20.49 2.50
N ASP A 179 -7.28 -21.61 2.91
CA ASP A 179 -7.82 -22.60 3.84
C ASP A 179 -6.70 -23.16 4.73
N GLU A 180 -7.02 -24.16 5.54
CA GLU A 180 -6.09 -24.78 6.48
C GLU A 180 -4.83 -25.34 5.78
N ASP A 181 -4.92 -25.72 4.51
CA ASP A 181 -3.82 -26.39 3.79
C ASP A 181 -2.82 -25.40 3.17
N ASN A 182 -3.29 -24.25 2.69
CA ASN A 182 -2.46 -23.29 1.95
C ASN A 182 -2.25 -21.93 2.67
N CYS A 183 -2.77 -21.77 3.89
CA CYS A 183 -2.72 -20.51 4.62
C CYS A 183 -1.34 -20.14 5.18
N GLU A 184 -0.45 -21.09 5.45
CA GLU A 184 0.81 -20.83 6.14
C GLU A 184 1.79 -19.99 5.31
N GLU A 185 1.83 -20.22 3.98
CA GLU A 185 2.64 -19.39 3.07
C GLU A 185 2.14 -17.93 3.10
N PHE A 186 0.83 -17.73 2.99
CA PHE A 186 0.22 -16.41 3.06
C PHE A 186 0.49 -15.73 4.41
N MET A 187 0.30 -16.44 5.53
CA MET A 187 0.53 -15.89 6.86
C MET A 187 2.00 -15.52 7.09
N THR A 188 2.93 -16.29 6.52
CA THR A 188 4.36 -16.00 6.55
C THR A 188 4.68 -14.73 5.76
N LEU A 189 4.20 -14.63 4.52
CA LEU A 189 4.39 -13.45 3.68
C LEU A 189 3.79 -12.19 4.34
N ARG A 190 2.58 -12.33 4.88
CA ARG A 190 1.90 -11.25 5.60
C ARG A 190 2.68 -10.78 6.82
N LYS A 191 3.22 -11.69 7.63
CA LYS A 191 4.06 -11.33 8.80
C LYS A 191 5.30 -10.53 8.37
N LYS A 192 5.93 -10.90 7.25
CA LYS A 192 7.04 -10.13 6.67
C LYS A 192 6.58 -8.71 6.29
N ILE A 193 5.44 -8.57 5.62
CA ILE A 193 4.87 -7.27 5.24
C ILE A 193 4.53 -6.42 6.48
N GLU A 194 3.93 -7.01 7.51
CA GLU A 194 3.59 -6.30 8.76
C GLU A 194 4.86 -5.81 9.49
N SER A 195 5.90 -6.65 9.55
CA SER A 195 7.20 -6.26 10.09
C SER A 195 7.82 -5.09 9.32
N MET A 196 7.79 -5.15 7.99
CA MET A 196 8.26 -4.09 7.12
C MET A 196 7.47 -2.79 7.30
N ALA A 197 6.13 -2.85 7.37
CA ALA A 197 5.29 -1.66 7.56
C ALA A 197 5.60 -0.94 8.88
N ASN A 198 5.85 -1.70 9.96
CA ASN A 198 6.28 -1.12 11.24
C ASN A 198 7.67 -0.47 11.16
N LYS A 199 8.54 -0.94 10.26
CA LYS A 199 9.87 -0.35 10.02
C LYS A 199 9.80 0.92 9.15
N ILE A 200 8.85 1.08 8.22
CA ILE A 200 8.72 2.27 7.33
C ILE A 200 7.98 3.46 8.00
N GLY A 201 8.00 3.56 9.33
CA GLY A 201 7.39 4.69 10.03
C GLY A 201 7.93 6.06 9.58
N LEU A 202 7.17 7.14 9.80
CA LEU A 202 7.50 8.50 9.34
C LEU A 202 8.90 8.95 9.78
N VAL A 203 9.37 8.53 10.95
CA VAL A 203 10.72 8.83 11.45
C VAL A 203 11.78 8.02 10.69
N ASN A 204 11.53 6.72 10.46
CA ASN A 204 12.47 5.83 9.77
C ASN A 204 12.60 6.17 8.28
N PHE A 205 11.51 6.56 7.62
CA PHE A 205 11.51 7.05 6.24
C PHE A 205 12.60 8.10 6.00
N PHE A 206 12.78 9.05 6.94
CA PHE A 206 13.75 10.14 6.79
C PHE A 206 15.12 9.81 7.41
N LEU A 207 15.17 8.92 8.41
CA LEU A 207 16.43 8.41 8.95
C LEU A 207 17.17 7.47 8.00
N GLU A 208 16.47 6.77 7.09
CA GLU A 208 17.07 5.92 6.05
C GLU A 208 18.04 6.67 5.12
N LYS A 209 17.90 8.00 4.99
CA LYS A 209 18.83 8.84 4.22
C LYS A 209 20.13 9.16 4.96
N ILE A 210 20.28 8.73 6.22
CA ILE A 210 21.49 8.94 7.02
C ILE A 210 22.40 7.71 6.88
N PRO A 211 23.61 7.83 6.30
CA PRO A 211 24.50 6.70 5.95
C PRO A 211 24.83 5.74 7.09
N VAL A 212 24.73 6.19 8.35
CA VAL A 212 25.11 5.43 9.55
C VAL A 212 23.96 4.52 10.07
N ILE A 213 22.72 4.76 9.63
CA ILE A 213 21.50 4.13 10.20
C ILE A 213 20.91 3.04 9.27
N GLY A 214 21.60 2.69 8.18
CA GLY A 214 21.11 1.80 7.11
C GLY A 214 20.86 0.33 7.47
N ARG A 215 20.98 -0.11 8.74
CA ARG A 215 20.90 -1.54 9.12
C ARG A 215 19.54 -2.20 8.89
N GLY A 216 18.49 -1.43 8.61
CA GLY A 216 17.16 -1.96 8.27
C GLY A 216 16.75 -1.84 6.81
N PHE A 217 17.54 -1.15 5.98
CA PHE A 217 17.16 -0.84 4.60
C PHE A 217 17.12 -2.09 3.73
N ASP A 218 18.18 -2.90 3.80
CA ASP A 218 18.29 -4.14 3.02
C ASP A 218 17.18 -5.14 3.39
N ASP A 219 16.84 -5.27 4.68
CA ASP A 219 15.71 -6.08 5.14
C ASP A 219 14.39 -5.64 4.49
N ILE A 220 14.10 -4.33 4.47
CA ILE A 220 12.85 -3.79 3.92
C ILE A 220 12.81 -3.98 2.40
N VAL A 221 13.94 -3.78 1.71
CA VAL A 221 14.07 -4.05 0.27
C VAL A 221 13.84 -5.53 -0.01
N ASN A 222 14.47 -6.43 0.74
CA ASN A 222 14.33 -7.88 0.57
C ASN A 222 12.89 -8.34 0.76
N VAL A 223 12.16 -7.80 1.75
CA VAL A 223 10.74 -8.13 1.92
C VAL A 223 9.89 -7.67 0.72
N GLN A 224 10.16 -6.50 0.14
CA GLN A 224 9.46 -6.08 -1.09
C GLN A 224 9.78 -7.03 -2.25
N LEU A 225 11.05 -7.44 -2.41
CA LEU A 225 11.48 -8.37 -3.45
C LEU A 225 10.81 -9.74 -3.30
N ASP A 226 10.76 -10.28 -2.08
CA ASP A 226 10.06 -11.54 -1.76
C ASP A 226 8.58 -11.50 -2.20
N VAL A 227 7.88 -10.39 -1.93
CA VAL A 227 6.49 -10.20 -2.35
C VAL A 227 6.38 -10.19 -3.87
N PHE A 228 7.28 -9.51 -4.58
CA PHE A 228 7.25 -9.47 -6.03
C PHE A 228 7.59 -10.81 -6.66
N ASP A 229 8.53 -11.55 -6.09
CA ASP A 229 8.89 -12.86 -6.61
C ASP A 229 7.76 -13.87 -6.38
N HIS A 230 7.03 -13.78 -5.26
CA HIS A 230 5.79 -14.54 -5.07
C HIS A 230 4.74 -14.20 -6.14
N LEU A 231 4.45 -12.91 -6.38
CA LEU A 231 3.48 -12.48 -7.40
C LEU A 231 3.91 -12.87 -8.82
N LYS A 232 5.20 -12.77 -9.15
CA LYS A 232 5.74 -13.24 -10.43
C LYS A 232 5.60 -14.74 -10.59
N GLY A 233 5.80 -15.52 -9.52
CA GLY A 233 5.58 -16.96 -9.51
C GLY A 233 4.13 -17.31 -9.87
N LEU A 234 3.16 -16.63 -9.25
CA LEU A 234 1.74 -16.79 -9.56
C LEU A 234 1.43 -16.43 -11.02
N LEU A 235 1.97 -15.30 -11.50
CA LEU A 235 1.81 -14.86 -12.88
C LEU A 235 2.39 -15.86 -13.88
N HIS A 236 3.57 -16.41 -13.60
CA HIS A 236 4.22 -17.40 -14.45
C HIS A 236 3.41 -18.70 -14.50
N LYS A 237 2.92 -19.17 -13.35
CA LYS A 237 2.05 -20.34 -13.26
C LYS A 237 0.77 -20.15 -14.06
N ARG A 238 0.08 -19.01 -13.90
CA ARG A 238 -1.15 -18.69 -14.65
C ARG A 238 -0.89 -18.69 -16.16
N LYS A 239 0.22 -18.09 -16.60
CA LYS A 239 0.60 -18.06 -18.01
C LYS A 239 0.85 -19.45 -18.57
N GLN A 240 1.58 -20.31 -17.85
CA GLN A 240 1.81 -21.70 -18.26
C GLN A 240 0.49 -22.48 -18.39
N GLN A 241 -0.45 -22.30 -17.45
CA GLN A 241 -1.77 -22.95 -17.51
C GLN A 241 -2.61 -22.49 -18.71
N ILE A 242 -2.48 -21.22 -19.11
CA ILE A 242 -3.13 -20.71 -20.33
C ILE A 242 -2.49 -21.30 -21.59
N GLU A 243 -1.15 -21.38 -21.63
CA GLU A 243 -0.40 -21.91 -22.77
C GLU A 243 -0.58 -23.43 -22.93
N SER A 244 -0.73 -24.17 -21.84
CA SER A 244 -1.00 -25.61 -21.85
C SER A 244 -2.46 -25.96 -22.18
N GLY A 245 -3.37 -24.98 -22.13
CA GLY A 245 -4.82 -25.18 -22.28
C GLY A 245 -5.53 -25.69 -21.02
N GLU A 246 -4.83 -25.83 -19.89
CA GLU A 246 -5.42 -26.19 -18.58
C GLU A 246 -6.37 -25.09 -18.07
N TYR A 247 -6.11 -23.84 -18.43
CA TYR A 247 -6.90 -22.67 -18.03
C TYR A 247 -7.33 -21.86 -19.26
N SER A 248 -8.64 -21.74 -19.49
CA SER A 248 -9.20 -21.01 -20.63
C SER A 248 -9.76 -19.65 -20.21
N LEU A 249 -9.44 -18.62 -21.01
CA LEU A 249 -9.97 -17.26 -20.90
C LEU A 249 -11.16 -16.99 -21.85
N GLU A 250 -11.71 -18.03 -22.50
CA GLU A 250 -12.82 -17.87 -23.45
C GLU A 250 -14.08 -17.28 -22.82
N ASN A 251 -14.35 -17.61 -21.56
CA ASN A 251 -15.48 -17.07 -20.79
C ASN A 251 -15.20 -15.68 -20.19
N GLY A 252 -14.10 -15.03 -20.59
CA GLY A 252 -13.65 -13.76 -20.05
C GLY A 252 -12.83 -13.88 -18.76
N PRO A 253 -12.31 -12.75 -18.25
CA PRO A 253 -11.43 -12.74 -17.10
C PRO A 253 -12.19 -13.08 -15.82
N GLN A 254 -11.61 -13.91 -14.95
CA GLN A 254 -12.20 -14.28 -13.66
C GLN A 254 -11.63 -13.46 -12.50
N ASP A 255 -10.41 -12.95 -12.67
CA ASP A 255 -9.70 -12.11 -11.72
C ASP A 255 -8.90 -10.98 -12.40
N TYR A 256 -8.28 -10.12 -11.58
CA TYR A 256 -7.52 -8.96 -12.07
C TYR A 256 -6.32 -9.36 -12.93
N MET A 257 -5.64 -10.45 -12.59
CA MET A 257 -4.51 -10.97 -13.36
C MET A 257 -4.96 -11.37 -14.77
N ASP A 258 -6.08 -12.08 -14.92
CA ASP A 258 -6.64 -12.42 -16.22
C ASP A 258 -6.99 -11.18 -17.04
N ALA A 259 -7.69 -10.23 -16.42
CA ALA A 259 -8.08 -8.99 -17.09
C ALA A 259 -6.84 -8.24 -17.59
N TYR A 260 -5.77 -8.20 -16.79
CA TYR A 260 -4.53 -7.54 -17.18
C TYR A 260 -3.79 -8.28 -18.30
N LEU A 261 -3.77 -9.61 -18.26
CA LEU A 261 -3.18 -10.45 -19.31
C LEU A 261 -3.92 -10.28 -20.65
N LEU A 262 -5.26 -10.23 -20.61
CA LEU A 262 -6.09 -9.93 -21.79
C LEU A 262 -5.85 -8.51 -22.31
N GLU A 263 -5.75 -7.52 -21.42
CA GLU A 263 -5.46 -6.13 -21.80
C GLU A 263 -4.11 -6.01 -22.51
N ILE A 264 -3.06 -6.68 -22.01
CA ILE A 264 -1.76 -6.75 -22.69
C ILE A 264 -1.92 -7.40 -24.07
N LYS A 265 -2.65 -8.52 -24.17
CA LYS A 265 -2.83 -9.26 -25.43
C LYS A 265 -3.60 -8.45 -26.48
N ASN A 266 -4.55 -7.63 -26.06
CA ASN A 266 -5.38 -6.82 -26.94
C ASN A 266 -4.67 -5.55 -27.43
N ARG A 267 -3.52 -5.19 -26.84
CA ARG A 267 -2.74 -4.01 -27.23
C ARG A 267 -1.65 -4.36 -28.23
N THR A 268 -1.47 -3.48 -29.21
CA THR A 268 -0.31 -3.50 -30.11
C THR A 268 0.84 -2.72 -29.50
N GLU A 269 2.07 -2.89 -30.00
CA GLU A 269 3.24 -2.12 -29.52
C GLU A 269 3.02 -0.60 -29.58
N ALA A 270 2.30 -0.12 -30.60
CA ALA A 270 1.98 1.29 -30.77
C ALA A 270 0.97 1.85 -29.75
N ASN A 271 0.21 1.00 -29.06
CA ASN A 271 -0.79 1.40 -28.05
C ASN A 271 -0.61 0.66 -26.70
N MET A 272 0.61 0.19 -26.44
CA MET A 272 0.93 -0.57 -25.24
C MET A 272 0.80 0.26 -23.95
N GLY A 273 0.92 1.59 -24.06
CA GLY A 273 0.91 2.49 -22.91
C GLY A 273 1.91 2.02 -21.86
N TYR A 274 1.44 1.88 -20.62
CA TYR A 274 2.22 1.36 -19.50
C TYR A 274 1.93 -0.10 -19.14
N PHE A 275 1.17 -0.83 -19.97
CA PHE A 275 0.80 -2.22 -19.73
C PHE A 275 1.96 -3.17 -20.07
N ARG A 276 2.62 -3.68 -19.02
CA ARG A 276 3.69 -4.68 -19.12
C ARG A 276 3.58 -5.67 -17.97
N LEU A 277 4.08 -6.88 -18.16
CA LEU A 277 4.07 -7.91 -17.09
C LEU A 277 4.79 -7.44 -15.82
N ILE A 278 5.87 -6.67 -15.97
CA ILE A 278 6.57 -6.09 -14.83
C ILE A 278 5.71 -5.08 -14.07
N THR A 279 4.89 -4.30 -14.78
CA THR A 279 3.93 -3.36 -14.16
C THR A 279 2.87 -4.13 -13.37
N LEU A 280 2.34 -5.23 -13.91
CA LEU A 280 1.38 -6.10 -13.20
C LEU A 280 1.96 -6.67 -11.90
N SER A 281 3.19 -7.19 -11.93
CA SER A 281 3.83 -7.75 -10.72
C SER A 281 4.11 -6.71 -9.61
N LEU A 282 4.03 -5.42 -9.94
CA LEU A 282 4.34 -4.30 -9.04
C LEU A 282 3.10 -3.43 -8.69
N SER A 283 1.95 -3.70 -9.34
CA SER A 283 0.68 -2.97 -9.18
C SER A 283 -0.15 -3.51 -8.06
#